data_AF-A0A842Q5P0-F1
#
_entry.id   AF-A0A842Q5P0-F1
#
_cell.length_a   1.000
_cell.length_b   1.000
_cell.length_c   1.000
_cell.angle_alpha   90.00
_cell.angle_beta   90.00
_cell.angle_gamma   90.00
#
_symmetry.space_group_name_H-M   'P 1'
#
loop_
_entity.id
_entity.type
_entity.pdbx_description
1 polymer ?
#
loop_
_entity_poly.entity_id
_entity_poly.type
_entity_poly.pdbx_seq_one_letter_code
_entity_poly.pdbx_strand_id
1 'polypeptide(L)'
;VDMPVEIGISKVLGMRAFKAGDVADYEQKAIVAAENLEKFNLIYVHLKGPDEYGHDGDAKGKKMNIEDIDKRFFSTLTKNLKIKDSTMIISADHSTPCVKKGHSDDPVPVLISGNKIKKDNSPRFTEKYAMKGSMGLLMGADVLSTAMRMITY
;
A
#
# COMPACT_ATOMS: atom_id res chain seq x y z
N VAL A 1 -2.55 12.00 1.16
CA VAL A 1 -1.26 12.08 0.45
C VAL A 1 -0.56 13.34 0.92
N ASP A 2 0.72 13.25 1.28
CA ASP A 2 1.45 14.36 1.89
C ASP A 2 2.54 14.93 0.96
N MET A 3 3.01 14.13 0.00
CA MET A 3 4.08 14.51 -0.92
C MET A 3 3.55 15.41 -2.05
N PRO A 4 4.25 16.50 -2.42
CA PRO A 4 3.82 17.39 -3.50
C PRO A 4 3.57 16.67 -4.83
N VAL A 5 4.38 15.66 -5.16
CA VAL A 5 4.22 14.84 -6.37
C VAL A 5 2.91 14.06 -6.34
N GLU A 6 2.62 13.34 -5.25
CA GLU A 6 1.37 12.60 -5.06
C GLU A 6 0.13 13.51 -5.06
N ILE A 7 0.26 14.71 -4.47
CA ILE A 7 -0.79 15.73 -4.51
C ILE A 7 -1.00 16.20 -5.97
N GLY A 8 0.06 16.39 -6.73
CA GLY A 8 -0.02 16.74 -8.16
C GLY A 8 -0.74 15.68 -8.98
N ILE A 9 -0.33 14.41 -8.84
CA ILE A 9 -0.94 13.27 -9.53
C ILE A 9 -2.42 13.16 -9.18
N SER A 10 -2.76 13.24 -7.88
CA SER A 10 -4.17 13.16 -7.44
C SER A 10 -5.04 14.27 -8.04
N LYS A 11 -4.53 15.50 -8.17
CA LYS A 11 -5.24 16.61 -8.82
C LYS A 11 -5.47 16.36 -10.32
N VAL A 12 -4.45 15.91 -11.04
CA VAL A 12 -4.55 15.61 -12.48
C VAL A 12 -5.57 14.49 -12.73
N LEU A 13 -5.64 13.50 -11.85
CA LEU A 13 -6.60 12.40 -11.93
C LEU A 13 -8.00 12.75 -11.39
N GLY A 14 -8.25 13.99 -10.96
CA GLY A 14 -9.54 14.42 -10.41
C GLY A 14 -9.90 13.78 -9.07
N MET A 15 -8.91 13.27 -8.34
CA MET A 15 -9.11 12.64 -7.03
C MET A 15 -9.35 13.70 -5.96
N ARG A 16 -10.25 13.40 -5.02
CA ARG A 16 -10.46 14.25 -3.84
C ARG A 16 -9.39 13.96 -2.79
N ALA A 17 -8.57 14.95 -2.49
CA ALA A 17 -7.56 14.85 -1.44
C ALA A 17 -8.17 15.09 -0.04
N PHE A 18 -7.70 14.31 0.94
CA PHE A 18 -8.04 14.45 2.35
C PHE A 18 -6.77 14.72 3.16
N LYS A 19 -6.86 15.64 4.11
CA LYS A 19 -5.82 15.84 5.13
C LYS A 19 -6.04 14.83 6.24
N ALA A 20 -5.00 14.10 6.61
CA ALA A 20 -5.09 13.04 7.61
C ALA A 20 -3.78 12.99 8.42
N GLY A 21 -3.67 13.93 9.36
CA GLY A 21 -2.49 14.09 10.20
C GLY A 21 -1.22 14.45 9.43
N ASP A 22 -0.09 14.28 10.10
CA ASP A 22 1.25 14.45 9.53
C ASP A 22 1.73 13.17 8.84
N VAL A 23 2.94 13.19 8.27
CA VAL A 23 3.50 12.06 7.48
C VAL A 23 3.53 10.75 8.28
N ALA A 24 3.86 10.82 9.58
CA ALA A 24 3.98 9.66 10.47
C ALA A 24 2.71 9.35 11.30
N ASP A 25 1.59 10.02 11.01
CA ASP A 25 0.32 9.82 11.71
C ASP A 25 -0.50 8.68 11.06
N TYR A 26 0.01 7.46 11.23
CA TYR A 26 -0.54 6.25 10.64
C TYR A 26 -1.98 5.96 11.09
N GLU A 27 -2.28 6.17 12.37
CA GLU A 27 -3.61 5.95 12.92
C GLU A 27 -4.63 6.92 12.32
N GLN A 28 -4.31 8.23 12.25
CA GLN A 28 -5.23 9.20 11.66
C GLN A 28 -5.45 8.94 10.17
N LYS A 29 -4.40 8.57 9.41
CA LYS A 29 -4.54 8.17 8.01
C LYS A 29 -5.47 6.97 7.84
N ALA A 30 -5.34 5.97 8.72
CA ALA A 30 -6.18 4.78 8.69
C ALA A 30 -7.66 5.09 9.01
N ILE A 31 -7.92 5.93 10.02
CA ILE A 31 -9.27 6.37 10.39
C ILE A 31 -9.92 7.13 9.24
N VAL A 32 -9.24 8.14 8.70
CA VAL A 32 -9.77 8.94 7.57
C VAL A 32 -10.01 8.08 6.35
N ALA A 33 -9.14 7.11 6.05
CA ALA A 33 -9.33 6.18 4.95
C ALA A 33 -10.57 5.29 5.17
N ALA A 34 -10.75 4.71 6.36
CA ALA A 34 -11.90 3.87 6.69
C ALA A 34 -13.23 4.65 6.61
N GLU A 35 -13.28 5.85 7.19
CA GLU A 35 -14.49 6.69 7.19
C GLU A 35 -14.91 7.14 5.79
N ASN A 36 -13.95 7.43 4.92
CA ASN A 36 -14.25 7.89 3.57
C ASN A 36 -14.55 6.74 2.61
N LEU A 37 -14.11 5.50 2.88
CA LEU A 37 -14.47 4.36 2.03
C LEU A 37 -16.00 4.14 1.96
N GLU A 38 -16.77 4.57 2.97
CA GLU A 38 -18.24 4.56 2.92
C GLU A 38 -18.85 5.51 1.88
N LYS A 39 -18.07 6.50 1.43
CA LYS A 39 -18.51 7.58 0.53
C LYS A 39 -17.87 7.52 -0.84
N PHE A 40 -16.85 6.69 -1.03
CA PHE A 40 -16.06 6.57 -2.26
C PHE A 40 -15.82 5.11 -2.62
N ASN A 41 -15.82 4.81 -3.92
CA ASN A 41 -15.59 3.45 -4.42
C ASN A 41 -14.12 3.00 -4.33
N LEU A 42 -13.20 3.96 -4.20
CA LEU A 42 -11.76 3.72 -4.10
C LEU A 42 -11.13 4.78 -3.20
N ILE A 43 -10.28 4.34 -2.28
CA ILE A 43 -9.44 5.20 -1.46
C ILE A 43 -7.98 4.84 -1.76
N TYR A 44 -7.19 5.84 -2.15
CA TYR A 44 -5.74 5.72 -2.31
C TYR A 44 -5.04 6.30 -1.07
N VAL A 45 -4.14 5.52 -0.48
CA VAL A 45 -3.32 5.95 0.65
C VAL A 45 -1.86 5.77 0.31
N HIS A 46 -1.08 6.83 0.47
CA HIS A 46 0.37 6.82 0.31
C HIS A 46 1.03 6.95 1.68
N LEU A 47 2.00 6.06 1.98
CA LEU A 47 2.78 6.06 3.21
C LEU A 47 4.27 6.17 2.87
N LYS A 48 4.90 7.30 3.20
CA LYS A 48 6.28 7.61 2.77
C LYS A 48 7.39 6.87 3.55
N GLY A 49 7.12 6.53 4.82
CA GLY A 49 8.13 6.21 5.84
C GLY A 49 9.28 5.28 5.43
N PRO A 50 9.04 4.10 4.82
CA PRO A 50 10.10 3.11 4.62
C PRO A 50 11.20 3.52 3.63
N ASP A 51 10.91 4.47 2.76
CA ASP A 51 11.83 4.90 1.70
C ASP A 51 13.02 5.71 2.24
N GLU A 52 12.81 6.55 3.26
CA GLU A 52 13.87 7.39 3.86
C GLU A 52 15.00 6.53 4.44
N TYR A 53 14.65 5.49 5.20
CA TYR A 53 15.60 4.51 5.71
C TYR A 53 16.31 3.71 4.60
N GLY A 54 15.64 3.54 3.46
CA GLY A 54 16.24 2.95 2.26
C GLY A 54 17.40 3.80 1.74
N HIS A 55 17.19 5.10 1.62
CA HIS A 55 18.23 6.07 1.21
C HIS A 55 19.37 6.21 2.22
N ASP A 56 19.07 6.14 3.52
CA ASP A 56 20.10 6.19 4.56
C ASP A 56 20.95 4.90 4.63
N GLY A 57 20.42 3.80 4.07
CA GLY A 57 20.99 2.46 4.17
C GLY A 57 20.75 1.79 5.52
N ASP A 58 19.77 2.28 6.28
CA ASP A 58 19.39 1.73 7.59
C ASP A 58 18.34 0.61 7.43
N ALA A 59 18.83 -0.62 7.26
CA ALA A 59 17.95 -1.78 7.16
C ALA A 59 17.15 -2.05 8.44
N LYS A 60 17.67 -1.69 9.63
CA LYS A 60 16.97 -1.93 10.91
C LYS A 60 15.84 -0.91 11.07
N GLY A 61 16.11 0.36 10.82
CA GLY A 61 15.09 1.41 10.82
C GLY A 61 14.02 1.16 9.77
N LYS A 62 14.39 0.75 8.55
CA LYS A 62 13.42 0.39 7.50
C LYS A 62 12.48 -0.73 7.96
N LYS A 63 13.03 -1.79 8.56
CA LYS A 63 12.26 -2.90 9.12
C LYS A 63 11.30 -2.40 10.21
N MET A 64 11.80 -1.64 11.19
CA MET A 64 10.98 -1.12 12.29
C MET A 64 9.85 -0.22 11.79
N ASN A 65 10.10 0.61 10.77
CA ASN A 65 9.08 1.46 10.18
C ASN A 65 7.98 0.66 9.48
N ILE A 66 8.32 -0.42 8.78
CA ILE A 66 7.33 -1.36 8.20
C ILE A 66 6.51 -2.04 9.29
N GLU A 67 7.13 -2.46 10.40
CA GLU A 67 6.43 -3.03 11.56
C GLU A 67 5.48 -2.00 12.21
N ASP A 68 5.88 -0.73 12.28
CA ASP A 68 5.01 0.37 12.74
C ASP A 68 3.83 0.60 11.81
N ILE A 69 4.03 0.55 10.49
CA ILE A 69 2.92 0.65 9.52
C ILE A 69 1.93 -0.50 9.73
N ASP A 70 2.41 -1.74 9.85
CA ASP A 70 1.55 -2.91 10.12
C ASP A 70 0.74 -2.74 11.41
N LYS A 71 1.44 -2.40 12.51
CA LYS A 71 0.84 -2.27 13.83
C LYS A 71 -0.10 -1.07 13.96
N ARG A 72 0.22 0.06 13.34
CA ARG A 72 -0.47 1.35 13.56
C ARG A 72 -1.42 1.69 12.45
N PHE A 73 -1.04 1.52 11.19
CA PHE A 73 -1.92 1.79 10.05
C PHE A 73 -2.87 0.62 9.80
N PHE A 74 -2.36 -0.58 9.48
CA PHE A 74 -3.21 -1.69 9.04
C PHE A 74 -4.10 -2.25 10.16
N SER A 75 -3.59 -2.34 11.40
CA SER A 75 -4.42 -2.71 12.57
C SER A 75 -5.56 -1.71 12.80
N THR A 76 -5.31 -0.41 12.67
CA THR A 76 -6.33 0.63 12.85
C THR A 76 -7.33 0.61 11.70
N LEU A 77 -6.84 0.49 10.46
CA LEU A 77 -7.69 0.45 9.27
C LEU A 77 -8.67 -0.72 9.36
N THR A 78 -8.16 -1.93 9.60
CA THR A 78 -8.99 -3.15 9.67
C THR A 78 -10.02 -3.12 10.81
N LYS A 79 -9.71 -2.47 11.95
CA LYS A 79 -10.68 -2.27 13.05
C LYS A 79 -11.80 -1.28 12.72
N ASN A 80 -11.53 -0.30 11.86
CA ASN A 80 -12.47 0.79 11.54
C ASN A 80 -13.23 0.57 10.21
N LEU A 81 -12.81 -0.39 9.39
CA LEU A 81 -13.51 -0.74 8.15
C LEU A 81 -14.90 -1.33 8.46
N LYS A 82 -15.95 -0.65 7.98
CA LYS A 82 -17.34 -1.13 8.13
C LYS A 82 -17.87 -1.88 6.90
N ILE A 83 -17.20 -1.73 5.74
CA ILE A 83 -17.61 -2.39 4.50
C ILE A 83 -17.06 -3.81 4.48
N LYS A 84 -17.97 -4.78 4.62
CA LYS A 84 -17.64 -6.22 4.71
C LYS A 84 -16.88 -6.73 3.49
N ASP A 85 -17.26 -6.31 2.29
CA ASP A 85 -16.67 -6.77 1.02
C ASP A 85 -15.63 -5.81 0.44
N SER A 86 -14.96 -5.05 1.31
CA SER A 86 -13.83 -4.23 0.89
C SER A 86 -12.65 -5.10 0.44
N THR A 87 -11.94 -4.63 -0.58
CA THR A 87 -10.70 -5.25 -1.07
C THR A 87 -9.55 -4.28 -0.85
N MET A 88 -8.46 -4.77 -0.28
CA MET A 88 -7.22 -4.03 -0.11
C MET A 88 -6.21 -4.44 -1.18
N ILE A 89 -5.58 -3.44 -1.79
CA ILE A 89 -4.45 -3.60 -2.71
C ILE A 89 -3.26 -2.91 -2.04
N ILE A 90 -2.19 -3.66 -1.77
CA ILE A 90 -1.01 -3.17 -1.05
C ILE A 90 0.22 -3.44 -1.91
N SER A 91 1.02 -2.40 -2.13
CA SER A 91 2.32 -2.50 -2.77
C SER A 91 3.18 -1.27 -2.43
N ALA A 92 4.33 -1.17 -3.08
CA ALA A 92 5.14 0.04 -3.14
C ALA A 92 5.13 0.58 -4.58
N ASP A 93 5.48 1.84 -4.75
CA ASP A 93 5.71 2.47 -6.05
C ASP A 93 7.06 2.06 -6.65
N HIS A 94 8.07 1.84 -5.81
CA HIS A 94 9.38 1.33 -6.22
C HIS A 94 10.14 0.61 -5.09
N SER A 95 11.23 -0.06 -5.46
CA SER A 95 12.21 -0.60 -4.51
C SER A 95 13.25 0.45 -4.16
N THR A 96 13.63 0.52 -2.88
CA THR A 96 14.76 1.33 -2.38
C THR A 96 15.66 0.47 -1.49
N PRO A 97 16.53 -0.38 -2.06
CA PRO A 97 17.36 -1.30 -1.29
C PRO A 97 18.40 -0.54 -0.46
N CYS A 98 18.48 -0.83 0.85
CA CYS A 98 19.40 -0.16 1.77
C CYS A 98 20.88 -0.27 1.33
N VAL A 99 21.25 -1.37 0.67
CA VAL A 99 22.61 -1.56 0.13
C VAL A 99 22.92 -0.65 -1.05
N LYS A 100 21.90 -0.21 -1.80
CA LYS A 100 22.02 0.70 -2.95
C LYS A 100 21.85 2.18 -2.54
N LYS A 101 21.22 2.46 -1.39
CA LYS A 101 20.92 3.82 -0.89
C LYS A 101 20.16 4.69 -1.90
N GLY A 102 19.37 4.04 -2.75
CA GLY A 102 18.69 4.66 -3.87
C GLY A 102 17.68 3.71 -4.48
N HIS A 103 16.87 4.23 -5.38
CA HIS A 103 15.85 3.45 -6.05
C HIS A 103 16.48 2.39 -6.95
N SER A 104 15.77 1.28 -7.11
CA SER A 104 16.11 0.25 -8.08
C SER A 104 14.87 -0.22 -8.85
N ASP A 105 15.14 -0.95 -9.92
CA ASP A 105 14.16 -1.64 -10.77
C ASP A 105 13.79 -3.04 -10.24
N ASP A 106 14.27 -3.40 -9.04
CA ASP A 106 13.89 -4.66 -8.39
C ASP A 106 12.35 -4.67 -8.18
N PRO A 107 11.64 -5.75 -8.55
CA PRO A 107 10.19 -5.78 -8.47
C PRO A 107 9.71 -5.69 -7.02
N VAL A 108 8.59 -4.99 -6.82
CA VAL A 108 7.95 -4.81 -5.52
C VAL A 108 6.85 -5.85 -5.29
N PRO A 109 6.64 -6.32 -4.05
CA PRO A 109 5.56 -7.26 -3.75
C PRO A 109 4.21 -6.58 -3.87
N VAL A 110 3.21 -7.30 -4.41
CA VAL A 110 1.81 -6.86 -4.51
C VAL A 110 0.93 -7.84 -3.73
N LEU A 111 0.04 -7.33 -2.90
CA LEU A 111 -0.99 -8.10 -2.22
C LEU A 111 -2.38 -7.58 -2.63
N ILE A 112 -3.26 -8.49 -3.02
CA ILE A 112 -4.69 -8.22 -3.20
C ILE A 112 -5.44 -9.12 -2.22
N SER A 113 -6.19 -8.51 -1.31
CA SER A 113 -6.86 -9.23 -0.20
C SER A 113 -8.29 -8.73 -0.03
N GLY A 114 -9.24 -9.65 0.00
CA GLY A 114 -10.66 -9.36 0.18
C GLY A 114 -11.48 -10.65 0.17
N ASN A 115 -12.75 -10.59 0.60
CA ASN A 115 -13.60 -11.78 0.73
C ASN A 115 -13.81 -12.53 -0.58
N LYS A 116 -13.79 -11.82 -1.72
CA LYS A 116 -14.01 -12.38 -3.06
C LYS A 116 -12.72 -12.86 -3.73
N ILE A 117 -11.57 -12.68 -3.08
CA ILE A 117 -10.26 -13.02 -3.67
C ILE A 117 -9.92 -14.49 -3.37
N LYS A 118 -9.67 -15.28 -4.43
CA LYS A 118 -9.14 -16.64 -4.30
C LYS A 118 -7.70 -16.59 -3.77
N LYS A 119 -7.45 -17.23 -2.62
CA LYS A 119 -6.13 -17.32 -1.99
C LYS A 119 -5.20 -18.25 -2.78
N ASP A 120 -3.91 -17.90 -2.83
CA ASP A 120 -2.86 -18.68 -3.50
C ASP A 120 -1.87 -19.37 -2.55
N ASN A 121 -2.25 -19.48 -1.27
CA ASN A 121 -1.48 -20.08 -0.17
C ASN A 121 -0.20 -19.33 0.26
N SER A 122 0.01 -18.09 -0.19
CA SER A 122 1.10 -17.25 0.31
C SER A 122 0.89 -16.92 1.81
N PRO A 123 1.79 -17.35 2.73
CA PRO A 123 1.57 -17.18 4.16
C PRO A 123 2.03 -15.81 4.69
N ARG A 124 2.83 -15.06 3.92
CA ARG A 124 3.41 -13.77 4.34
C ARG A 124 3.56 -12.82 3.15
N PHE A 125 3.45 -11.53 3.42
CA PHE A 125 3.74 -10.47 2.44
C PHE A 125 5.23 -10.14 2.47
N THR A 126 6.01 -10.79 1.61
CA THR A 126 7.44 -10.53 1.40
C THR A 126 7.80 -10.76 -0.07
N GLU A 127 8.94 -10.26 -0.51
CA GLU A 127 9.48 -10.42 -1.86
C GLU A 127 9.59 -11.92 -2.25
N LYS A 128 10.05 -12.76 -1.31
CA LYS A 128 10.20 -14.22 -1.51
C LYS A 128 8.87 -14.93 -1.79
N TYR A 129 7.78 -14.51 -1.14
CA TYR A 129 6.47 -15.12 -1.35
C TYR A 129 5.75 -14.50 -2.55
N ALA A 130 5.90 -13.18 -2.78
CA ALA A 130 5.35 -12.50 -3.93
C ALA A 130 5.86 -13.10 -5.26
N MET A 131 7.13 -13.50 -5.33
CA MET A 131 7.71 -14.19 -6.49
C MET A 131 6.99 -15.49 -6.87
N LYS A 132 6.30 -16.14 -5.91
CA LYS A 132 5.56 -17.38 -6.11
C LYS A 132 4.05 -17.15 -6.18
N GLY A 133 3.60 -15.90 -6.07
CA GLY A 133 2.20 -15.54 -6.06
C GLY A 133 1.53 -15.80 -7.42
N SER A 134 0.25 -16.12 -7.38
CA SER A 134 -0.57 -16.46 -8.53
C SER A 134 -0.73 -15.34 -9.56
N MET A 135 -0.49 -14.08 -9.17
CA MET A 135 -0.53 -12.92 -10.06
C MET A 135 0.65 -12.88 -11.05
N GLY A 136 1.75 -13.58 -10.74
CA GLY A 136 2.99 -13.48 -11.52
C GLY A 136 3.61 -12.08 -11.47
N LEU A 137 4.48 -11.80 -12.44
CA LEU A 137 5.09 -10.48 -12.62
C LEU A 137 4.13 -9.57 -13.38
N LEU A 138 3.88 -8.37 -12.85
CA LEU A 138 2.99 -7.37 -13.42
C LEU A 138 3.73 -6.07 -13.68
N MET A 139 3.31 -5.32 -14.70
CA MET A 139 3.66 -3.91 -14.78
C MET A 139 2.84 -3.11 -13.77
N GLY A 140 3.40 -2.02 -13.24
CA GLY A 140 2.68 -1.16 -12.28
C GLY A 140 1.32 -0.67 -12.80
N ALA A 141 1.25 -0.34 -14.09
CA ALA A 141 0.02 0.06 -14.77
C ALA A 141 -1.07 -1.03 -14.81
N ASP A 142 -0.67 -2.31 -14.71
CA ASP A 142 -1.60 -3.43 -14.80
C ASP A 142 -2.23 -3.79 -13.45
N VAL A 143 -1.65 -3.33 -12.32
CA VAL A 143 -2.05 -3.73 -10.96
C VAL A 143 -3.54 -3.51 -10.72
N LEU A 144 -4.06 -2.30 -11.02
CA LEU A 144 -5.48 -2.00 -10.81
C LEU A 144 -6.38 -2.82 -11.74
N SER A 145 -6.00 -2.98 -13.00
CA SER A 145 -6.79 -3.78 -13.95
C SER A 145 -6.86 -5.26 -13.52
N THR A 146 -5.76 -5.80 -12.99
CA THR A 146 -5.66 -7.15 -12.45
C THR A 146 -6.54 -7.29 -11.21
N ALA A 147 -6.47 -6.34 -10.28
CA ALA A 147 -7.31 -6.34 -9.09
C ALA A 147 -8.81 -6.33 -9.42
N MET A 148 -9.23 -5.45 -10.35
CA MET A 148 -10.62 -5.36 -10.77
C MET A 148 -11.13 -6.66 -11.40
N ARG A 149 -10.30 -7.35 -12.20
CA ARG A 149 -10.64 -8.69 -12.70
C ARG A 149 -10.85 -9.67 -11.54
N MET A 150 -9.92 -9.70 -10.58
CA MET A 150 -9.98 -10.64 -9.46
C MET A 150 -11.16 -10.41 -8.49
N ILE A 151 -11.68 -9.19 -8.39
CA ILE A 151 -12.85 -8.87 -7.54
C ILE A 151 -14.18 -9.26 -8.21
N THR A 152 -14.22 -9.31 -9.54
CA THR A 152 -15.46 -9.44 -10.33
C THR A 152 -15.83 -10.90 -10.65
N TYR A 153 -14.92 -11.85 -10.41
CA TYR A 153 -15.17 -13.30 -10.49
C TYR A 153 -15.60 -13.87 -9.14
#